data_AF-A0AA42BP90-F1
#
_entry.id   AF-A0AA42BP90-F1
#
_cell.length_a   1.000
_cell.length_b   1.000
_cell.length_c   1.000
_cell.angle_alpha   90.00
_cell.angle_beta   90.00
_cell.angle_gamma   90.00
#
_symmetry.space_group_name_H-M   'P 1'
#
loop_
_entity.id
_entity.type
_entity.pdbx_description
1 polymer ?
#
loop_
_entity_poly.entity_id
_entity_poly.type
_entity_poly.pdbx_seq_one_letter_code
_entity_poly.pdbx_strand_id
1 'polypeptide(L)'
;MSLCPICNGMTDVQERCPECAAVMQDCGKTVDYLDDYSAYMDWQQLEQVDGMPYEESHTYCLHLFYCPRCQQEHSEKILMI
;
A
#
# COMPACT_ATOMS: atom_id res chain seq x y z
N MET A 1 -10.80 -7.52 -12.32
CA MET A 1 -10.84 -7.47 -10.85
C MET A 1 -9.76 -8.38 -10.36
N SER A 2 -8.71 -7.79 -9.82
CA SER A 2 -7.56 -8.43 -9.22
C SER A 2 -7.63 -8.16 -7.72
N LEU A 3 -7.22 -9.12 -6.90
CA LEU A 3 -7.31 -9.05 -5.44
C LEU A 3 -5.92 -8.92 -4.85
N CYS A 4 -5.72 -7.92 -3.99
CA CYS A 4 -4.49 -7.85 -3.20
C CYS A 4 -4.51 -8.97 -2.14
N PRO A 5 -3.52 -9.88 -2.12
CA PRO A 5 -3.48 -10.97 -1.15
C PRO A 5 -3.31 -10.47 0.29
N ILE A 6 -2.68 -9.31 0.51
CA ILE A 6 -2.50 -8.74 1.85
C ILE A 6 -3.82 -8.15 2.37
N CYS A 7 -4.45 -7.24 1.61
CA CYS A 7 -5.73 -6.64 2.00
C CYS A 7 -6.83 -7.68 2.25
N ASN A 8 -6.76 -8.83 1.56
CA ASN A 8 -7.73 -9.91 1.68
C ASN A 8 -7.28 -11.01 2.67
N GLY A 9 -6.23 -10.79 3.46
CA GLY A 9 -5.78 -11.72 4.51
C GLY A 9 -5.30 -13.08 3.98
N MET A 10 -4.92 -13.15 2.71
CA MET A 10 -4.40 -14.37 2.08
C MET A 10 -2.91 -14.58 2.35
N THR A 11 -2.17 -13.48 2.55
CA THR A 11 -0.73 -13.49 2.81
C THR A 11 -0.38 -12.46 3.87
N ASP A 12 0.42 -12.87 4.86
CA ASP A 12 1.09 -11.94 5.77
C ASP A 12 2.44 -11.52 5.20
N VAL A 13 2.70 -10.21 5.19
CA VAL A 13 3.99 -9.66 4.75
C VAL A 13 4.83 -9.25 5.96
N GLN A 14 6.06 -9.74 5.99
CA GLN A 14 7.06 -9.37 6.99
C GLN A 14 8.17 -8.54 6.33
N GLU A 15 7.84 -7.31 5.94
CA GLU A 15 8.83 -6.38 5.40
C GLU A 15 9.83 -5.95 6.48
N ARG A 16 11.08 -5.74 6.05
CA ARG A 16 12.15 -5.23 6.92
C ARG A 16 12.55 -3.84 6.48
N CYS A 17 12.68 -2.94 7.45
CA CYS A 17 13.07 -1.57 7.19
C CYS A 17 14.47 -1.52 6.55
N PRO A 18 14.64 -0.85 5.41
CA PRO A 18 15.94 -0.76 4.74
C PRO A 18 16.98 0.01 5.58
N GLU A 19 16.54 0.90 6.47
CA GLU A 19 17.42 1.75 7.30
C GLU A 19 17.91 1.06 8.58
N CYS A 20 17.08 0.22 9.20
CA CYS A 20 17.40 -0.33 10.53
C CYS A 20 17.13 -1.83 10.70
N ALA A 21 16.71 -2.50 9.63
CA ALA A 21 16.38 -3.92 9.54
C ALA A 21 15.31 -4.44 10.51
N ALA A 22 14.60 -3.55 11.21
CA ALA A 22 13.47 -3.91 12.06
C ALA A 22 12.27 -4.33 11.21
N VAL A 23 11.43 -5.22 11.75
CA VAL A 23 10.15 -5.59 11.12
C VAL A 23 9.27 -4.35 11.03
N MET A 24 8.73 -4.10 9.85
CA MET A 24 7.80 -3.00 9.60
C MET A 24 6.36 -3.44 9.82
N GLN A 25 5.52 -2.49 10.16
CA GLN A 25 4.08 -2.67 10.26
C GLN A 25 3.43 -2.30 8.93
N ASP A 26 2.59 -3.19 8.39
CA ASP A 26 1.72 -2.85 7.26
C ASP A 26 0.62 -1.90 7.75
N CYS A 27 0.52 -0.75 7.09
CA CYS A 27 -0.46 0.29 7.35
C CYS A 27 -1.60 0.28 6.33
N GLY A 28 -1.58 -0.64 5.35
CA GLY A 28 -2.57 -0.70 4.28
C GLY A 28 -2.27 0.32 3.17
N LYS A 29 -3.30 0.70 2.41
CA LYS A 29 -3.11 1.62 1.26
C LYS A 29 -3.14 3.06 1.73
N THR A 30 -2.32 3.91 1.13
CA THR A 30 -2.34 5.36 1.41
C THR A 30 -3.71 5.99 1.14
N VAL A 31 -4.42 5.51 0.11
CA VAL A 31 -5.74 6.01 -0.29
C VAL A 31 -6.84 5.71 0.75
N ASP A 32 -6.65 4.69 1.58
CA ASP A 32 -7.61 4.32 2.63
C ASP A 32 -7.66 5.39 3.74
N TYR A 33 -6.66 6.29 3.81
CA TYR A 33 -6.61 7.41 4.75
C TYR A 33 -7.32 8.69 4.27
N LEU A 34 -7.83 8.73 3.04
CA LEU A 34 -8.47 9.93 2.48
C LEU A 34 -9.86 10.17 3.06
N ASP A 35 -10.77 9.23 2.84
CA ASP A 35 -12.16 9.26 3.28
C ASP A 35 -12.79 7.87 3.03
N ASP A 36 -13.94 7.61 3.65
CA ASP A 36 -14.74 6.39 3.48
C ASP A 36 -15.23 6.20 2.02
N TYR A 37 -15.18 7.25 1.20
CA TYR A 37 -15.55 7.25 -0.22
C TYR A 37 -14.36 7.13 -1.19
N SER A 38 -13.13 6.93 -0.68
CA SER A 38 -11.92 6.73 -1.50
C SER A 38 -12.10 5.61 -2.55
N ALA A 39 -12.88 4.57 -2.23
CA ALA A 39 -13.22 3.48 -3.15
C ALA A 39 -13.96 3.92 -4.44
N TYR A 40 -14.57 5.12 -4.43
CA TYR A 40 -15.31 5.68 -5.56
C TYR A 40 -14.60 6.88 -6.21
N MET A 41 -13.43 7.26 -5.72
CA MET A 41 -12.67 8.37 -6.29
C MET A 41 -12.13 8.02 -7.68
N ASP A 42 -12.00 9.04 -8.52
CA ASP A 42 -11.43 8.88 -9.85
C ASP A 42 -9.93 8.55 -9.73
N TRP A 43 -9.44 7.73 -10.67
CA TRP A 43 -8.04 7.31 -10.68
C TRP A 43 -7.05 8.47 -10.69
N GLN A 44 -7.41 9.61 -11.31
CA GLN A 44 -6.57 10.82 -11.30
C GLN A 44 -6.38 11.38 -9.89
N GLN A 45 -7.38 11.26 -9.03
CA GLN A 45 -7.30 11.73 -7.65
C GLN A 45 -6.47 10.77 -6.81
N LEU A 46 -6.65 9.46 -7.02
CA LEU A 46 -5.87 8.43 -6.32
C LEU A 46 -4.39 8.52 -6.69
N GLU A 47 -4.06 8.68 -7.98
CA GLU A 47 -2.68 8.87 -8.45
C GLU A 47 -2.03 10.13 -7.86
N GLN A 48 -2.79 11.20 -7.61
CA GLN A 48 -2.25 12.39 -6.91
C GLN A 48 -1.91 12.11 -5.45
N VAL A 49 -2.51 11.09 -4.84
CA VAL A 49 -2.35 10.76 -3.42
C VAL A 49 -1.25 9.72 -3.22
N ASP A 50 -1.28 8.63 -3.98
CA ASP A 50 -0.35 7.51 -3.81
C ASP A 50 0.74 7.45 -4.90
N GLY A 51 0.65 8.28 -5.94
CA GLY A 51 1.59 8.30 -7.05
C GLY A 51 1.51 7.09 -7.98
N MET A 52 0.50 6.23 -7.83
CA MET A 52 0.35 5.01 -8.62
C MET A 52 -0.39 5.29 -9.93
N PRO A 53 0.23 5.04 -11.10
CA PRO A 53 -0.42 5.21 -12.39
C PRO A 53 -1.62 4.27 -12.54
N TYR A 54 -2.62 4.70 -13.32
CA TYR A 54 -3.82 3.90 -13.62
C TYR A 54 -3.50 2.48 -14.14
N GLU A 55 -2.50 2.35 -15.02
CA GLU A 55 -2.11 1.05 -15.59
C GLU A 55 -1.57 0.09 -14.51
N GLU A 56 -0.89 0.63 -13.52
CA GLU A 56 -0.33 -0.14 -12.42
C GLU A 56 -1.37 -0.48 -11.36
N SER A 57 -2.35 0.40 -11.10
CA SER A 57 -3.38 0.19 -10.06
C SER A 57 -4.30 -1.01 -10.32
N HIS A 58 -4.30 -1.54 -11.55
CA HIS A 58 -5.01 -2.77 -11.92
C HIS A 58 -4.19 -4.04 -11.66
N THR A 59 -2.88 -3.90 -11.50
CA THR A 59 -1.94 -5.02 -11.40
C THR A 59 -1.28 -5.07 -10.02
N TYR A 60 -1.09 -3.90 -9.40
CA TYR A 60 -0.38 -3.72 -8.16
C TYR A 60 -1.24 -2.98 -7.14
N CYS A 61 -1.06 -3.34 -5.88
CA CYS A 61 -1.61 -2.67 -4.72
C CYS A 61 -0.46 -1.96 -4.01
N LEU A 62 -0.52 -0.63 -3.87
CA LEU A 62 0.50 0.10 -3.10
C LEU A 62 0.20 0.01 -1.61
N HIS A 63 1.11 -0.57 -0.85
CA HIS A 63 1.03 -0.64 0.62
C HIS A 63 2.05 0.29 1.24
N LEU A 64 1.61 1.02 2.27
CA LEU A 64 2.47 1.81 3.12
C LEU A 64 2.92 0.94 4.30
N PHE A 65 4.23 0.90 4.52
CA PHE A 65 4.84 0.24 5.66
C PHE A 65 5.48 1.28 6.57
N TYR A 66 5.21 1.17 7.87
CA TYR A 66 5.80 2.04 8.88
C TYR A 66 6.80 1.28 9.74
N CYS A 67 7.99 1.84 9.94
CA CYS A 67 8.96 1.28 10.87
C CYS A 67 8.80 1.91 12.27
N PRO A 68 8.36 1.14 13.30
CA PRO A 68 8.20 1.68 14.65
C PRO A 68 9.53 2.01 15.34
N ARG A 69 10.67 1.57 14.78
CA ARG A 69 12.00 1.76 15.39
C ARG A 69 12.68 3.05 14.95
N CYS A 70 12.71 3.34 13.66
CA CYS A 70 13.34 4.55 13.10
C CYS A 70 12.33 5.58 12.58
N GLN A 71 11.03 5.27 12.67
CA GLN A 71 9.91 6.14 12.25
C GLN A 71 9.90 6.45 10.75
N GLN A 72 10.57 5.64 9.95
CA GLN A 72 10.58 5.77 8.49
C GLN A 72 9.43 5.01 7.87
N GLU A 73 8.89 5.59 6.81
CA GLU A 73 7.83 5.04 5.99
C GLU A 73 8.40 4.52 4.67
N HIS A 74 7.83 3.44 4.15
CA HIS A 74 8.21 2.87 2.87
C HIS A 74 6.97 2.37 2.13
N SER A 75 6.86 2.69 0.84
CA SER A 75 5.75 2.20 0.01
C SER A 75 6.22 1.05 -0.87
N GLU A 76 5.49 -0.06 -0.87
CA GLU A 76 5.81 -1.25 -1.67
C GLU A 76 4.65 -1.63 -2.59
N LYS A 77 4.99 -2.04 -3.81
CA LYS A 77 4.02 -2.49 -4.81
C LYS A 77 3.80 -4.00 -4.67
N ILE A 78 2.59 -4.37 -4.30
CA ILE A 78 2.21 -5.78 -4.10
C ILE A 78 1.46 -6.27 -5.34
N LEU A 79 1.96 -7.33 -5.97
CA LEU A 79 1.28 -7.93 -7.12
C LEU A 79 -0.07 -8.51 -6.69
N MET A 80 -1.14 -8.10 -7.37
CA MET A 80 -2.48 -8.63 -7.16
C MET A 80 -2.68 -9.95 -7.94
N ILE A 81 -3.56 -10.81 -7.44
CA ILE A 81 -3.89 -12.14 -8.00
C ILE A 81 -5.34 -12.26 -8.47
#